data_AF-A0A426W365-F1
#
_entry.id   AF-A0A426W365-F1
#
_cell.length_a   1.000
_cell.length_b   1.000
_cell.length_c   1.000
_cell.angle_alpha   90.00
_cell.angle_beta   90.00
_cell.angle_gamma   90.00
#
_symmetry.space_group_name_H-M   'P 1'
#
loop_
_entity.id
_entity.type
_entity.pdbx_description
1 polymer ?
#
loop_
_entity_poly.entity_id
_entity_poly.type
_entity_poly.pdbx_seq_one_letter_code
_entity_poly.pdbx_strand_id
1 'polypeptide(L)'
;MIELVFVIVVLGILAALAMPRIDRDIRQEAAQTILSNIRYTQHLALMDNKQKFDDPKWQQRFWKIMFGTCTGTDKFFMVGSDDNTDNGSFFDKNESAIDQTSGKPMFWSNGTDCSDGGDNTVSPQIFLSKKYGINNFAFSGGCTGIQYIGFDNLGRPHVGFGGSTSPDYSSYMPSDCNIQFTFTDTSIPALNVRVNKETGYAYIIGQEDNS
;
A
#
# COMPACT_ATOMS: atom_id res chain seq x y z
N MET A 1 -44.28 35.69 -10.91
CA MET A 1 -44.05 34.76 -9.78
C MET A 1 -43.79 33.33 -10.24
N ILE A 2 -44.58 32.73 -11.14
CA ILE A 2 -44.38 31.33 -11.58
C ILE A 2 -43.09 31.10 -12.40
N GLU A 3 -42.66 32.11 -13.14
CA GLU A 3 -41.42 32.09 -13.92
C GLU A 3 -40.18 31.93 -13.04
N LEU A 4 -40.13 32.64 -11.90
CA LEU A 4 -39.05 32.51 -10.93
C LEU A 4 -39.00 31.10 -10.31
N VAL A 5 -40.17 30.51 -10.05
CA VAL A 5 -40.28 29.13 -9.55
C VAL A 5 -39.72 28.14 -10.58
N PHE A 6 -40.05 28.32 -11.86
CA PHE A 6 -39.57 27.46 -12.93
C PHE A 6 -38.04 27.54 -13.08
N VAL A 7 -37.47 28.74 -12.98
CA VAL A 7 -36.02 28.96 -13.04
C VAL A 7 -35.30 28.25 -11.88
N ILE A 8 -35.81 28.34 -10.66
CA ILE A 8 -35.20 27.69 -9.49
C ILE A 8 -35.26 26.17 -9.60
N VAL A 9 -36.38 25.60 -10.06
CA VAL A 9 -36.53 24.15 -10.26
C VAL A 9 -35.56 23.63 -11.32
N VAL A 10 -35.47 24.31 -12.46
CA VAL A 10 -34.56 23.93 -13.54
C VAL A 10 -33.10 24.03 -13.11
N LEU A 11 -32.71 25.11 -12.41
CA LEU A 11 -31.36 25.25 -11.86
C LEU A 11 -31.04 24.20 -10.80
N GLY A 12 -32.02 23.82 -9.97
CA GLY A 12 -31.86 22.76 -8.97
C GLY A 12 -31.59 21.38 -9.61
N ILE A 13 -32.31 21.04 -10.68
CA ILE A 13 -32.10 19.79 -11.42
C ILE A 13 -30.74 19.79 -12.12
N LEU A 14 -30.38 20.90 -12.79
CA LEU A 14 -29.08 21.02 -13.45
C LEU A 14 -27.92 20.95 -12.44
N ALA A 15 -28.05 21.57 -11.27
CA ALA A 15 -27.06 21.49 -10.21
C ALA A 15 -26.91 20.05 -9.68
N ALA A 16 -28.01 19.31 -9.52
CA ALA A 16 -27.97 17.92 -9.05
C ALA A 16 -27.28 16.98 -10.05
N LEU A 17 -27.49 17.19 -11.35
CA LEU A 17 -26.81 16.41 -12.40
C LEU A 17 -25.34 16.80 -12.58
N ALA A 18 -24.98 18.03 -12.20
CA ALA A 18 -23.61 18.53 -12.28
C ALA A 18 -22.75 18.15 -11.06
N MET A 19 -23.33 17.59 -9.98
CA MET A 19 -22.56 17.18 -8.81
C MET A 19 -21.57 16.05 -9.17
N PRO A 20 -20.25 16.29 -9.05
CA PRO A 20 -19.25 15.27 -9.34
C PRO A 20 -19.28 14.14 -8.31
N ARG A 21 -18.91 12.92 -8.74
CA ARG A 21 -18.82 11.73 -7.89
C ARG A 21 -17.52 11.74 -7.07
N ILE A 22 -17.52 12.43 -5.93
CA ILE A 22 -16.37 12.51 -5.00
C ILE A 22 -15.88 11.11 -4.59
N ASP A 23 -16.79 10.17 -4.33
CA ASP A 23 -16.49 8.80 -3.91
C ASP A 23 -15.66 8.01 -4.93
N ARG A 24 -15.89 8.27 -6.23
CA ARG A 24 -15.15 7.63 -7.30
C ARG A 24 -13.70 8.12 -7.31
N ASP A 25 -13.48 9.39 -7.00
CA ASP A 25 -12.17 10.02 -7.04
C ASP A 25 -11.26 9.47 -5.93
N ILE A 26 -11.77 9.43 -4.69
CA ILE A 26 -11.02 8.91 -3.52
C ILE A 26 -10.59 7.46 -3.73
N ARG A 27 -11.49 6.60 -4.23
CA ARG A 27 -11.18 5.19 -4.51
C ARG A 27 -10.10 5.04 -5.58
N GLN A 28 -10.14 5.88 -6.62
CA GLN A 28 -9.16 5.83 -7.71
C GLN A 28 -7.79 6.35 -7.25
N GLU A 29 -7.75 7.43 -6.49
CA GLU A 29 -6.51 7.96 -5.90
C GLU A 29 -5.85 6.91 -4.97
N ALA A 30 -6.66 6.24 -4.14
CA ALA A 30 -6.20 5.16 -3.28
C ALA A 30 -5.62 3.99 -4.10
N ALA A 31 -6.34 3.58 -5.15
CA ALA A 31 -5.92 2.51 -6.04
C ALA A 31 -4.58 2.81 -6.72
N GLN A 32 -4.45 4.00 -7.30
CA GLN A 32 -3.23 4.45 -7.96
C GLN A 32 -2.06 4.58 -6.98
N THR A 33 -2.30 5.12 -5.78
CA THR A 33 -1.25 5.26 -4.77
C THR A 33 -0.75 3.90 -4.30
N ILE A 34 -1.64 2.99 -3.92
CA ILE A 34 -1.25 1.67 -3.41
C ILE A 34 -0.54 0.88 -4.50
N LEU A 35 -1.10 0.85 -5.71
CA LEU A 35 -0.52 0.11 -6.82
C LEU A 35 0.85 0.66 -7.23
N SER A 36 1.00 1.98 -7.34
CA SER A 36 2.27 2.61 -7.69
C SER A 36 3.34 2.32 -6.65
N ASN A 37 3.00 2.28 -5.36
CA ASN A 37 3.96 1.99 -4.31
C ASN A 37 4.37 0.51 -4.24
N ILE A 38 3.47 -0.44 -4.58
CA ILE A 38 3.86 -1.84 -4.74
C ILE A 38 4.84 -1.99 -5.91
N ARG A 39 4.53 -1.38 -7.07
CA ARG A 39 5.40 -1.39 -8.24
C ARG A 39 6.73 -0.67 -7.99
N TYR A 40 6.72 0.41 -7.22
CA TYR A 40 7.91 1.13 -6.81
C TYR A 40 8.80 0.27 -5.91
N THR A 41 8.21 -0.45 -4.95
CA THR A 41 8.95 -1.40 -4.10
C THR A 41 9.60 -2.50 -4.94
N GLN A 42 8.87 -3.05 -5.90
CA GLN A 42 9.42 -4.03 -6.85
C GLN A 42 10.56 -3.43 -7.68
N HIS A 43 10.40 -2.20 -8.17
CA HIS A 43 11.43 -1.50 -8.93
C HIS A 43 12.70 -1.28 -8.09
N LEU A 44 12.58 -0.90 -6.82
CA LEU A 44 13.72 -0.79 -5.91
C LEU A 44 14.46 -2.12 -5.77
N ALA A 45 13.73 -3.24 -5.63
CA ALA A 45 14.34 -4.57 -5.58
C ALA A 45 15.09 -4.95 -6.85
N LEU A 46 14.56 -4.61 -8.03
CA LEU A 46 15.21 -4.85 -9.33
C LEU A 46 16.49 -4.02 -9.51
N MET A 47 16.52 -2.81 -8.94
CA MET A 47 17.65 -1.88 -9.07
C MET A 47 18.74 -2.11 -8.00
N ASP A 48 18.36 -2.62 -6.84
CA ASP A 48 19.25 -2.80 -5.69
C ASP A 48 19.20 -4.25 -5.19
N ASN A 49 20.19 -5.03 -5.63
CA ASN A 49 20.31 -6.43 -5.26
C ASN A 49 20.87 -6.59 -3.84
N LYS A 50 20.00 -7.02 -2.93
CA LYS A 50 20.32 -7.27 -1.51
C LYS A 50 20.87 -8.67 -1.22
N GLN A 51 20.97 -9.55 -2.23
CA GLN A 51 21.35 -10.94 -2.03
C GLN A 51 22.77 -11.08 -1.48
N LYS A 52 22.90 -11.89 -0.42
CA LYS A 52 24.19 -12.15 0.23
C LYS A 52 24.27 -13.59 0.73
N PHE A 53 25.01 -14.45 0.01
CA PHE A 53 25.04 -15.90 0.26
C PHE A 53 25.68 -16.31 1.60
N ASP A 54 26.58 -15.50 2.12
CA ASP A 54 27.32 -15.72 3.36
C ASP A 54 26.60 -15.23 4.62
N ASP A 55 25.45 -14.57 4.47
CA ASP A 55 24.68 -13.99 5.58
C ASP A 55 23.32 -14.69 5.74
N PRO A 56 23.10 -15.50 6.78
CA PRO A 56 21.85 -16.23 6.95
C PRO A 56 20.59 -15.35 7.07
N LYS A 57 20.75 -14.05 7.36
CA LYS A 57 19.64 -13.09 7.48
C LYS A 57 19.43 -12.25 6.21
N TRP A 58 20.16 -12.50 5.12
CA TRP A 58 20.13 -11.62 3.94
C TRP A 58 18.73 -11.37 3.38
N GLN A 59 17.80 -12.32 3.51
CA GLN A 59 16.42 -12.19 3.05
C GLN A 59 15.62 -11.14 3.83
N GLN A 60 16.02 -10.82 5.06
CA GLN A 60 15.42 -9.73 5.86
C GLN A 60 15.61 -8.38 5.15
N ARG A 61 16.64 -8.26 4.32
CA ARG A 61 16.97 -7.05 3.56
C ARG A 61 16.12 -6.83 2.32
N PHE A 62 15.19 -7.73 1.95
CA PHE A 62 14.35 -7.48 0.78
C PHE A 62 13.67 -6.11 0.85
N TRP A 63 13.68 -5.40 -0.28
CA TRP A 63 12.83 -4.22 -0.44
C TRP A 63 11.37 -4.66 -0.29
N LYS A 64 10.68 -4.06 0.67
CA LYS A 64 9.38 -4.54 1.12
C LYS A 64 8.40 -3.40 1.29
N ILE A 65 7.14 -3.70 1.01
CA ILE A 65 6.00 -2.89 1.39
C ILE A 65 5.30 -3.58 2.57
N MET A 66 5.04 -2.83 3.63
CA MET A 66 4.42 -3.33 4.85
C MET A 66 3.18 -2.51 5.18
N PHE A 67 2.14 -3.16 5.70
CA PHE A 67 0.90 -2.55 6.11
C PHE A 67 0.75 -2.65 7.62
N GLY A 68 0.45 -1.54 8.27
CA GLY A 68 0.40 -1.42 9.72
C GLY A 68 -0.89 -0.79 10.22
N THR A 69 -1.07 -0.80 11.53
CA THR A 69 -2.18 -0.14 12.22
C THR A 69 -1.63 0.85 13.24
N CYS A 70 -2.09 2.09 13.20
CA CYS A 70 -1.77 3.11 14.19
C CYS A 70 -2.39 2.75 15.55
N THR A 71 -2.25 3.61 16.55
CA THR A 71 -3.10 3.48 17.74
C THR A 71 -4.58 3.46 17.34
N GLY A 72 -5.35 2.49 17.85
CA GLY A 72 -6.76 2.32 17.46
C GLY A 72 -6.93 1.46 16.20
N THR A 73 -7.57 2.02 15.16
CA THR A 73 -7.93 1.26 13.95
C THR A 73 -7.38 1.84 12.65
N ASP A 74 -6.77 3.03 12.69
CA ASP A 74 -6.25 3.69 11.50
C ASP A 74 -5.12 2.90 10.84
N LYS A 75 -5.08 2.93 9.52
CA LYS A 75 -4.27 2.11 8.63
C LYS A 75 -3.22 2.95 7.94
N PHE A 76 -2.04 2.36 7.79
CA PHE A 76 -0.94 2.94 7.03
C PHE A 76 -0.18 1.86 6.26
N PHE A 77 0.69 2.28 5.36
CA PHE A 77 1.72 1.41 4.79
C PHE A 77 3.11 2.03 4.92
N MET A 78 4.14 1.25 4.65
CA MET A 78 5.53 1.70 4.65
C MET A 78 6.27 1.01 3.50
N VAL A 79 7.34 1.62 3.03
CA VAL A 79 8.24 1.02 2.04
C VAL A 79 9.68 1.20 2.49
N GLY A 80 10.46 0.13 2.48
CA GLY A 80 11.84 0.17 2.99
C GLY A 80 12.57 -1.17 2.86
N SER A 81 13.79 -1.20 3.38
CA SER A 81 14.63 -2.40 3.48
C SER A 81 15.30 -2.40 4.86
N ASP A 82 15.40 -3.56 5.49
CA ASP A 82 16.08 -3.72 6.80
C ASP A 82 17.56 -4.00 6.54
N ASP A 83 18.35 -2.98 6.22
CA ASP A 83 19.69 -3.16 5.68
C ASP A 83 20.70 -3.62 6.75
N ASN A 84 20.48 -3.21 8.00
CA ASN A 84 21.22 -3.64 9.19
C ASN A 84 20.77 -4.99 9.77
N THR A 85 19.60 -5.53 9.39
CA THR A 85 19.05 -6.84 9.82
C THR A 85 18.84 -6.98 11.34
N ASP A 86 18.58 -5.87 12.01
CA ASP A 86 18.33 -5.82 13.45
C ASP A 86 16.84 -5.83 13.81
N ASN A 87 15.96 -5.60 12.82
CA ASN A 87 14.52 -5.46 12.99
C ASN A 87 13.70 -6.58 12.32
N GLY A 88 14.35 -7.54 11.65
CA GLY A 88 13.75 -8.76 11.12
C GLY A 88 12.82 -8.50 9.94
N SER A 89 11.52 -8.36 10.22
CA SER A 89 10.55 -7.99 9.18
C SER A 89 10.43 -6.47 9.01
N PHE A 90 10.77 -5.70 10.04
CA PHE A 90 10.64 -4.24 10.08
C PHE A 90 11.93 -3.57 9.61
N PHE A 91 11.93 -2.25 9.48
CA PHE A 91 13.08 -1.44 9.11
C PHE A 91 12.97 -0.09 9.82
N ASP A 92 14.08 0.64 9.93
CA ASP A 92 14.08 1.97 10.55
C ASP A 92 13.73 3.08 9.55
N LYS A 93 13.35 4.25 10.08
CA LYS A 93 12.98 5.41 9.26
C LYS A 93 14.07 5.83 8.27
N ASN A 94 15.34 5.74 8.66
CA ASN A 94 16.50 6.06 7.81
C ASN A 94 16.74 5.02 6.70
N GLU A 95 16.11 3.84 6.77
CA GLU A 95 16.18 2.79 5.76
C GLU A 95 14.89 2.71 4.90
N SER A 96 13.94 3.60 5.17
CA SER A 96 12.73 3.71 4.38
C SER A 96 12.99 4.34 3.02
N ALA A 97 12.19 3.94 2.03
CA ALA A 97 12.19 4.59 0.74
C ALA A 97 11.70 6.04 0.86
N ILE A 98 12.20 6.89 -0.02
CA ILE A 98 11.71 8.26 -0.15
C ILE A 98 10.53 8.27 -1.12
N ASP A 99 9.44 8.91 -0.70
CA ASP A 99 8.32 9.23 -1.57
C ASP A 99 8.75 10.31 -2.57
N GLN A 100 8.65 10.00 -3.85
CA GLN A 100 9.04 10.88 -4.95
C GLN A 100 8.18 12.16 -5.03
N THR A 101 6.96 12.13 -4.51
CA THR A 101 6.02 13.26 -4.58
C THR A 101 6.27 14.28 -3.47
N SER A 102 6.44 13.80 -2.24
CA SER A 102 6.64 14.67 -1.07
C SER A 102 8.11 14.89 -0.70
N GLY A 103 9.03 14.07 -1.22
CA GLY A 103 10.43 14.05 -0.81
C GLY A 103 10.66 13.55 0.62
N LYS A 104 9.65 12.93 1.24
CA LYS A 104 9.70 12.49 2.65
C LYS A 104 9.80 10.96 2.77
N PRO A 105 10.38 10.45 3.87
CA PRO A 105 10.41 9.03 4.22
C PRO A 105 9.03 8.35 4.20
N MET A 106 8.96 7.12 3.70
CA MET A 106 7.77 6.27 3.67
C MET A 106 7.74 5.32 4.86
N PHE A 107 7.63 5.88 6.07
CA PHE A 107 7.80 5.16 7.32
C PHE A 107 6.74 5.56 8.35
N TRP A 108 6.32 4.62 9.19
CA TRP A 108 5.59 4.90 10.41
C TRP A 108 5.77 3.79 11.45
N SER A 109 5.47 4.05 12.71
CA SER A 109 5.60 3.04 13.77
C SER A 109 4.25 2.38 14.07
N ASN A 110 4.22 1.05 14.08
CA ASN A 110 3.01 0.29 14.40
C ASN A 110 2.57 0.60 15.83
N GLY A 111 1.27 0.85 16.04
CA GLY A 111 0.71 1.22 17.33
C GLY A 111 0.98 2.67 17.77
N THR A 112 1.69 3.48 16.98
CA THR A 112 1.84 4.93 17.23
C THR A 112 0.68 5.71 16.61
N ASP A 113 0.19 6.73 17.31
CA ASP A 113 -0.96 7.54 16.88
C ASP A 113 -0.67 8.27 15.57
N CYS A 114 -1.57 8.15 14.59
CA CYS A 114 -1.48 8.84 13.31
C CYS A 114 -2.78 9.56 12.92
N SER A 115 -3.67 9.79 13.89
CA SER A 115 -4.99 10.43 13.66
C SER A 115 -4.88 11.81 12.99
N ASP A 116 -3.78 12.52 13.23
CA ASP A 116 -3.46 13.82 12.63
C ASP A 116 -2.60 13.75 11.37
N GLY A 117 -2.37 12.56 10.81
CA GLY A 117 -1.52 12.38 9.62
C GLY A 117 -0.02 12.34 9.95
N GLY A 118 0.32 11.82 11.14
CA GLY A 118 1.68 11.62 11.61
C GLY A 118 2.33 12.88 12.18
N ASP A 119 3.67 12.92 12.14
CA ASP A 119 4.50 13.94 12.80
C ASP A 119 5.06 15.01 11.83
N ASN A 120 4.52 15.10 10.62
CA ASN A 120 5.02 15.92 9.50
C ASN A 120 6.42 15.60 8.98
N THR A 121 7.09 14.57 9.50
CA THR A 121 8.45 14.19 9.06
C THR A 121 8.48 13.04 8.06
N VAL A 122 7.31 12.48 7.73
CA VAL A 122 7.10 11.34 6.82
C VAL A 122 6.10 11.73 5.73
N SER A 123 6.01 10.93 4.66
CA SER A 123 5.07 11.21 3.57
C SER A 123 3.62 11.06 4.04
N PRO A 124 2.75 12.06 3.82
CA PRO A 124 1.35 11.99 4.23
C PRO A 124 0.56 10.94 3.44
N GLN A 125 1.05 10.49 2.27
CA GLN A 125 0.34 9.53 1.42
C GLN A 125 0.27 8.13 2.04
N ILE A 126 1.12 7.85 3.04
CA ILE A 126 1.19 6.55 3.68
C ILE A 126 0.00 6.28 4.60
N PHE A 127 -0.66 7.34 5.10
CA PHE A 127 -1.77 7.25 6.06
C PHE A 127 -3.09 6.95 5.33
N LEU A 128 -3.32 5.67 5.07
CA LEU A 128 -4.44 5.17 4.29
C LEU A 128 -5.81 5.58 4.85
N SER A 129 -6.00 5.52 6.16
CA SER A 129 -7.27 5.93 6.78
C SER A 129 -7.51 7.43 6.65
N LYS A 130 -6.50 8.23 6.97
CA LYS A 130 -6.62 9.69 6.95
C LYS A 130 -6.83 10.24 5.54
N LYS A 131 -6.06 9.74 4.58
CA LYS A 131 -6.04 10.30 3.21
C LYS A 131 -7.13 9.69 2.32
N TYR A 132 -7.37 8.39 2.44
CA TYR A 132 -8.26 7.67 1.51
C TYR A 132 -9.52 7.11 2.18
N GLY A 133 -9.68 7.26 3.50
CA GLY A 133 -10.82 6.69 4.22
C GLY A 133 -10.79 5.16 4.30
N ILE A 134 -9.64 4.51 4.12
CA ILE A 134 -9.51 3.05 4.25
C ILE A 134 -9.45 2.67 5.73
N ASN A 135 -10.35 1.80 6.20
CA ASN A 135 -10.39 1.38 7.61
C ASN A 135 -9.86 -0.04 7.85
N ASN A 136 -9.72 -0.86 6.80
CA ASN A 136 -9.20 -2.20 6.93
C ASN A 136 -8.55 -2.69 5.64
N PHE A 137 -7.60 -3.61 5.80
CA PHE A 137 -7.01 -4.38 4.71
C PHE A 137 -7.00 -5.86 5.08
N ALA A 138 -7.37 -6.73 4.14
CA ALA A 138 -7.40 -8.17 4.34
C ALA A 138 -6.51 -8.87 3.30
N PHE A 139 -5.59 -9.69 3.80
CA PHE A 139 -4.65 -10.46 2.99
C PHE A 139 -5.16 -11.89 2.82
N SER A 140 -5.09 -12.40 1.59
CA SER A 140 -5.50 -13.77 1.26
C SER A 140 -4.66 -14.37 0.14
N GLY A 141 -4.74 -15.69 -0.04
CA GLY A 141 -3.87 -16.40 -0.99
C GLY A 141 -2.45 -16.53 -0.44
N GLY A 142 -1.43 -16.26 -1.27
CA GLY A 142 -0.02 -16.49 -0.93
C GLY A 142 0.54 -15.60 0.17
N CYS A 143 -0.18 -14.55 0.56
CA CYS A 143 0.21 -13.59 1.59
C CYS A 143 -0.70 -13.63 2.83
N THR A 144 -1.50 -14.70 3.00
CA THR A 144 -2.40 -14.83 4.15
C THR A 144 -1.63 -14.77 5.47
N GLY A 145 -2.10 -13.94 6.41
CA GLY A 145 -1.50 -13.80 7.73
C GLY A 145 -0.18 -13.02 7.76
N ILE A 146 0.29 -12.52 6.63
CA ILE A 146 1.51 -11.71 6.50
C ILE A 146 1.13 -10.31 6.03
N GLN A 147 1.51 -9.29 6.78
CA GLN A 147 1.19 -7.89 6.47
C GLN A 147 2.31 -7.17 5.71
N TYR A 148 3.18 -7.92 5.03
CA TYR A 148 4.25 -7.38 4.19
C TYR A 148 4.53 -8.27 3.00
N ILE A 149 5.02 -7.66 1.92
CA ILE A 149 5.49 -8.35 0.71
C ILE A 149 6.86 -7.76 0.39
N GLY A 150 7.86 -8.63 0.29
CA GLY A 150 9.21 -8.29 -0.16
C GLY A 150 9.43 -8.77 -1.58
N PHE A 151 10.38 -8.15 -2.28
CA PHE A 151 10.77 -8.58 -3.62
C PHE A 151 12.27 -8.88 -3.67
N ASP A 152 12.62 -9.92 -4.42
CA ASP A 152 14.01 -10.18 -4.77
C ASP A 152 14.48 -9.37 -5.99
N ASN A 153 15.74 -9.53 -6.36
CA ASN A 153 16.35 -8.82 -7.50
C ASN A 153 15.84 -9.27 -8.89
N LEU A 154 14.93 -10.24 -8.94
CA LEU A 154 14.20 -10.65 -10.14
C LEU A 154 12.74 -10.16 -10.11
N GLY A 155 12.36 -9.42 -9.07
CA GLY A 155 11.02 -8.89 -8.87
C GLY A 155 10.03 -9.94 -8.38
N ARG A 156 10.50 -11.11 -7.92
CA ARG A 156 9.63 -12.18 -7.42
C ARG A 156 9.22 -11.89 -5.97
N PRO A 157 7.95 -12.10 -5.60
CA PRO A 157 7.45 -11.79 -4.28
C PRO A 157 7.82 -12.86 -3.24
N HIS A 158 8.17 -12.39 -2.06
CA HIS A 158 8.50 -13.16 -0.87
C HIS A 158 7.63 -12.72 0.32
N VAL A 159 7.32 -13.67 1.20
CA VAL A 159 6.56 -13.50 2.44
C VAL A 159 7.22 -14.27 3.58
N GLY A 160 7.03 -13.85 4.83
CA GLY A 160 7.55 -14.57 6.00
C GLY A 160 9.08 -14.56 6.17
N PHE A 161 9.80 -13.78 5.36
CA PHE A 161 11.27 -13.73 5.37
C PHE A 161 11.88 -13.02 6.59
N GLY A 162 11.10 -12.28 7.38
CA GLY A 162 11.68 -11.55 8.52
C GLY A 162 12.08 -12.44 9.71
N GLY A 163 11.76 -13.73 9.67
CA GLY A 163 12.29 -14.75 10.58
C GLY A 163 13.45 -15.56 9.99
N SER A 164 13.98 -15.16 8.83
CA SER A 164 15.01 -15.93 8.13
C SER A 164 16.29 -16.04 8.97
N THR A 165 16.74 -17.28 9.14
CA THR A 165 17.99 -17.66 9.83
C THR A 165 18.84 -18.58 8.97
N SER A 166 18.44 -18.80 7.71
CA SER A 166 19.08 -19.69 6.76
C SER A 166 19.00 -19.05 5.38
N PRO A 167 20.09 -19.07 4.59
CA PRO A 167 20.13 -18.44 3.27
C PRO A 167 19.45 -19.33 2.22
N ASP A 168 18.15 -19.62 2.41
CA ASP A 168 17.33 -20.41 1.50
C ASP A 168 16.34 -19.54 0.71
N TYR A 169 15.40 -20.14 -0.01
CA TYR A 169 14.32 -19.45 -0.73
C TYR A 169 12.93 -19.89 -0.20
N SER A 170 12.85 -20.34 1.05
CA SER A 170 11.61 -20.84 1.66
C SER A 170 10.52 -19.77 1.78
N SER A 171 10.92 -18.50 1.76
CA SER A 171 10.03 -17.33 1.79
C SER A 171 9.33 -17.03 0.47
N TYR A 172 9.59 -17.79 -0.60
CA TYR A 172 8.92 -17.59 -1.90
C TYR A 172 7.40 -17.68 -1.76
N MET A 173 6.69 -16.73 -2.37
CA MET A 173 5.23 -16.68 -2.24
C MET A 173 4.57 -17.88 -2.96
N PRO A 174 3.79 -18.73 -2.25
CA PRO A 174 3.37 -20.03 -2.80
C PRO A 174 2.23 -19.94 -3.83
N SER A 175 1.44 -18.87 -3.79
CA SER A 175 0.30 -18.59 -4.68
C SER A 175 0.11 -17.09 -4.83
N ASP A 176 -0.77 -16.66 -5.73
CA ASP A 176 -1.05 -15.22 -5.90
C ASP A 176 -1.58 -14.60 -4.60
N CYS A 177 -1.11 -13.40 -4.29
CA CYS A 177 -1.56 -12.62 -3.14
C CYS A 177 -2.70 -11.70 -3.54
N ASN A 178 -3.76 -11.68 -2.74
CA ASN A 178 -4.83 -10.69 -2.87
C ASN A 178 -4.89 -9.82 -1.61
N ILE A 179 -4.88 -8.51 -1.82
CA ILE A 179 -5.05 -7.51 -0.76
C ILE A 179 -6.35 -6.77 -1.03
N GLN A 180 -7.32 -6.92 -0.12
CA GLN A 180 -8.59 -6.20 -0.19
C GLN A 180 -8.56 -5.02 0.79
N PHE A 181 -8.80 -3.82 0.29
CA PHE A 181 -8.96 -2.61 1.10
C PHE A 181 -10.43 -2.23 1.19
N THR A 182 -10.91 -2.00 2.41
CA THR A 182 -12.27 -1.53 2.67
C THR A 182 -12.25 -0.09 3.18
N PHE A 183 -13.31 0.64 2.85
CA PHE A 183 -13.47 2.04 3.19
C PHE A 183 -14.41 2.20 4.38
N THR A 184 -14.23 3.27 5.15
CA THR A 184 -15.15 3.68 6.23
C THR A 184 -16.53 4.02 5.65
N ASP A 185 -16.56 4.71 4.51
CA ASP A 185 -17.78 4.90 3.75
C ASP A 185 -18.13 3.62 2.99
N THR A 186 -19.20 2.96 3.42
CA THR A 186 -19.66 1.68 2.86
C THR A 186 -20.28 1.80 1.47
N SER A 187 -20.55 3.03 1.00
CA SER A 187 -20.96 3.27 -0.38
C SER A 187 -19.80 3.13 -1.37
N ILE A 188 -18.55 3.26 -0.90
CA ILE A 188 -17.34 3.08 -1.70
C ILE A 188 -17.05 1.57 -1.83
N PRO A 189 -17.06 0.99 -3.05
CA PRO A 189 -16.76 -0.42 -3.23
C PRO A 189 -15.32 -0.74 -2.82
N ALA A 190 -15.12 -1.92 -2.24
CA ALA A 190 -13.79 -2.40 -1.88
C ALA A 190 -12.81 -2.35 -3.08
N LEU A 191 -11.55 -2.08 -2.76
CA LEU A 191 -10.44 -2.10 -3.70
C LEU A 191 -9.70 -3.42 -3.54
N ASN A 192 -9.51 -4.17 -4.64
CA ASN A 192 -8.79 -5.44 -4.60
C ASN A 192 -7.54 -5.34 -5.48
N VAL A 193 -6.38 -5.55 -4.87
CA VAL A 193 -5.08 -5.62 -5.56
C VAL A 193 -4.63 -7.06 -5.59
N ARG A 194 -4.17 -7.54 -6.75
CA ARG A 194 -3.49 -8.84 -6.88
C ARG A 194 -2.02 -8.64 -7.17
N VAL A 195 -1.17 -9.45 -6.54
CA VAL A 195 0.26 -9.58 -6.84
C VAL A 195 0.53 -11.01 -7.30
N ASN A 196 1.04 -11.17 -8.52
CA ASN A 196 1.33 -12.49 -9.07
C ASN A 196 2.57 -13.12 -8.43
N LYS A 197 2.48 -14.41 -8.12
CA LYS A 197 3.53 -15.14 -7.42
C LYS A 197 4.85 -15.28 -8.18
N GLU A 198 4.80 -15.37 -9.51
CA GLU A 198 6.01 -15.63 -10.31
C GLU A 198 6.75 -14.36 -10.72
N THR A 199 6.01 -13.27 -10.94
CA THR A 199 6.56 -12.05 -11.54
C THR A 199 6.52 -10.85 -10.62
N GLY A 200 5.80 -10.92 -9.50
CA GLY A 200 5.50 -9.77 -8.64
C GLY A 200 4.63 -8.71 -9.31
N TYR A 201 4.12 -8.98 -10.53
CA TYR A 201 3.26 -8.05 -11.24
C TYR A 201 2.01 -7.75 -10.40
N ALA A 202 1.81 -6.47 -10.10
CA ALA A 202 0.69 -5.97 -9.34
C ALA A 202 -0.32 -5.27 -10.24
N TYR A 203 -1.61 -5.49 -9.98
CA TYR A 203 -2.71 -4.84 -10.69
C TYR A 203 -3.99 -4.76 -9.83
N ILE A 204 -4.91 -3.86 -10.22
CA ILE A 204 -6.24 -3.77 -9.62
C ILE A 204 -7.16 -4.76 -10.32
N ILE A 205 -7.84 -5.62 -9.56
CA ILE A 205 -8.81 -6.58 -10.12
C ILE A 205 -9.96 -5.81 -10.79
N GLY A 206 -10.24 -6.13 -12.06
CA GLY A 206 -11.22 -5.41 -12.88
C GLY A 206 -10.71 -4.14 -13.56
N GLN A 207 -9.41 -3.83 -13.47
CA GLN A 207 -8.72 -2.81 -14.26
C GLN A 207 -7.38 -3.36 -14.80
N GLU A 208 -7.40 -4.60 -15.28
CA GLU A 208 -6.21 -5.33 -15.69
C GLU A 208 -5.48 -4.68 -16.88
N ASP A 209 -6.22 -4.00 -17.76
CA ASP A 209 -5.73 -3.44 -19.02
C ASP A 209 -5.43 -1.93 -19.00
N ASN A 210 -5.61 -1.26 -17.86
CA ASN A 210 -5.30 0.17 -17.73
C ASN A 210 -3.83 0.34 -17.30
N SER A 211 -2.91 0.11 -18.25
CA SER A 211 -1.49 0.42 -18.12
C SER A 211 -1.20 1.89 -18.39
#